data_AF-A0A7V3NIU4-F1
#
_entry.id   AF-A0A7V3NIU4-F1
#
_cell.length_a   1.000
_cell.length_b   1.000
_cell.length_c   1.000
_cell.angle_alpha   90.00
_cell.angle_beta   90.00
_cell.angle_gamma   90.00
#
_symmetry.space_group_name_H-M   'P 1'
#
loop_
_entity.id
_entity.type
_entity.pdbx_description
1 polymer ?
#
loop_
_entity_poly.entity_id
_entity_poly.type
_entity_poly.pdbx_seq_one_letter_code
_entity_poly.pdbx_strand_id
1 'polypeptide(L)'
;TGDSTWYLRELLRRAPAEPCYITVVDPEAVHEMAQAGAGAHLTLALGGKQDALHSTPVEVTGEVLRVLPPTPEREIPPSVGWVGVLQAGNVYIVVLERLGPGSSPILYSGAGLDPKEAKILIAKSVVDFREGYKGIAEAFLLGEAPGLAPSNLRSLEWTRVPRPLFPLDEEVAWNAWEAPVYRSRRRP
;
A
#
# COMPACT_ATOMS: atom_id res chain seq x y z
N THR A 1 -6.06 -0.73 4.47
CA THR A 1 -6.23 0.69 4.13
C THR A 1 -5.32 1.09 2.98
N GLY A 2 -4.02 0.77 3.03
CA GLY A 2 -3.06 1.11 1.96
C GLY A 2 -2.45 2.51 2.12
N ASP A 3 -2.87 3.24 3.15
CA ASP A 3 -2.48 4.60 3.49
C ASP A 3 -1.25 4.69 4.41
N SER A 4 -0.61 3.56 4.75
CA SER A 4 0.59 3.55 5.60
C SER A 4 1.70 4.44 5.02
N THR A 5 2.29 5.26 5.89
CA THR A 5 3.25 6.31 5.55
C THR A 5 4.69 6.00 5.94
N TRP A 6 4.96 4.85 6.57
CA TRP A 6 6.29 4.51 7.08
C TRP A 6 7.38 4.51 6.01
N TYR A 7 7.16 3.79 4.90
CA TYR A 7 8.10 3.78 3.78
C TYR A 7 8.14 5.11 3.04
N LEU A 8 7.00 5.82 2.92
CA LEU A 8 6.98 7.16 2.30
C LEU A 8 7.88 8.11 3.09
N ARG A 9 7.71 8.16 4.40
CA ARG A 9 8.50 9.00 5.32
C ARG A 9 9.98 8.69 5.19
N GLU A 10 10.36 7.42 5.16
CA GLU A 10 11.78 7.03 5.05
C GLU A 10 12.36 7.37 3.67
N LEU A 11 11.63 7.13 2.58
CA LEU A 11 12.06 7.51 1.23
C LEU A 11 12.31 9.02 1.12
N LEU A 12 11.38 9.84 1.62
CA LEU A 12 11.52 11.30 1.62
C LEU A 12 12.68 11.76 2.50
N ARG A 13 12.83 11.19 3.70
CA ARG A 13 13.92 11.52 4.63
C ARG A 13 15.29 11.17 4.06
N ARG A 14 15.39 10.06 3.32
CA ARG A 14 16.65 9.61 2.71
C ARG A 14 17.01 10.37 1.45
N ALA A 15 16.03 10.96 0.76
CA ALA A 15 16.21 11.71 -0.48
C ALA A 15 17.10 10.95 -1.49
N PRO A 16 16.63 9.81 -2.03
CA PRO A 16 17.45 8.94 -2.87
C PRO A 16 17.94 9.66 -4.13
N ALA A 17 19.15 9.29 -4.59
CA ALA A 17 19.72 9.83 -5.83
C ALA A 17 19.11 9.23 -7.10
N GLU A 18 18.48 8.07 -6.99
CA GLU A 18 17.83 7.34 -8.09
C GLU A 18 16.31 7.26 -7.85
N PRO A 19 15.49 7.09 -8.90
CA PRO A 19 14.03 7.04 -8.80
C PRO A 19 13.54 5.94 -7.83
N CYS A 20 12.62 6.29 -6.94
CA CYS A 20 11.96 5.37 -6.02
C CYS A 20 10.45 5.53 -6.07
N TYR A 21 9.71 4.43 -6.20
CA TYR A 21 8.26 4.47 -6.42
C TYR A 21 7.49 3.90 -5.22
N ILE A 22 6.38 4.54 -4.87
CA ILE A 22 5.50 4.10 -3.79
C ILE A 22 4.03 4.43 -4.10
N THR A 23 3.11 3.54 -3.70
CA THR A 23 1.67 3.81 -3.73
C THR A 23 1.16 4.25 -2.35
N VAL A 24 0.20 5.17 -2.31
CA VAL A 24 -0.49 5.60 -1.09
C VAL A 24 -1.97 5.77 -1.40
N VAL A 25 -2.85 5.21 -0.55
CA VAL A 25 -4.29 5.47 -0.64
C VAL A 25 -4.61 6.74 0.15
N ASP A 26 -5.12 7.77 -0.54
CA ASP A 26 -5.53 9.05 0.05
C ASP A 26 -6.58 9.73 -0.85
N PRO A 27 -7.88 9.53 -0.59
CA PRO A 27 -8.94 10.13 -1.39
C PRO A 27 -8.88 11.65 -1.43
N GLU A 28 -8.60 12.31 -0.30
CA GLU A 28 -8.59 13.77 -0.24
C GLU A 28 -7.47 14.34 -1.10
N ALA A 29 -6.26 13.78 -0.97
CA ALA A 29 -5.09 14.27 -1.71
C ALA A 29 -5.24 14.07 -3.22
N VAL A 30 -5.78 12.93 -3.67
CA VAL A 30 -5.94 12.71 -5.11
C VAL A 30 -7.02 13.61 -5.72
N HIS A 31 -8.06 13.96 -4.97
CA HIS A 31 -9.04 14.95 -5.42
C HIS A 31 -8.43 16.35 -5.49
N GLU A 32 -7.59 16.74 -4.53
CA GLU A 32 -6.87 18.02 -4.57
C GLU A 32 -5.93 18.09 -5.78
N MET A 33 -5.17 17.02 -6.04
CA MET A 33 -4.36 16.89 -7.26
C MET A 33 -5.21 17.01 -8.52
N ALA A 34 -6.40 16.40 -8.55
CA ALA A 34 -7.30 16.46 -9.69
C ALA A 34 -7.86 17.87 -9.95
N GLN A 35 -8.11 18.65 -8.90
CA GLN A 35 -8.53 20.05 -9.05
C GLN A 35 -7.37 20.94 -9.54
N ALA A 36 -6.14 20.70 -9.05
CA ALA A 36 -4.97 21.48 -9.46
C ALA A 36 -4.50 21.15 -10.89
N GLY A 37 -4.60 19.89 -11.29
CA GLY A 37 -4.17 19.40 -12.59
C GLY A 37 -2.67 19.08 -12.68
N ALA A 38 -2.27 18.49 -13.80
CA ALA A 38 -0.87 18.16 -14.08
C ALA A 38 -0.02 19.43 -14.26
N GLY A 39 1.24 19.39 -13.82
CA GLY A 39 2.19 20.50 -13.78
C GLY A 39 2.07 21.38 -12.52
N ALA A 40 1.01 21.24 -11.73
CA ALA A 40 0.84 21.98 -10.49
C ALA A 40 1.86 21.55 -9.44
N HIS A 41 2.37 22.51 -8.67
CA HIS A 41 3.16 22.23 -7.46
C HIS A 41 2.26 22.36 -6.23
N LEU A 42 2.15 21.29 -5.45
CA LEU A 42 1.28 21.21 -4.27
C LEU A 42 2.08 20.80 -3.04
N THR A 43 1.60 21.22 -1.87
CA THR A 43 2.02 20.68 -0.58
C THR A 43 0.83 19.92 0.00
N LEU A 44 0.96 18.59 0.12
CA LEU A 44 -0.10 17.68 0.53
C LEU A 44 0.29 16.92 1.80
N ALA A 45 -0.65 16.73 2.72
CA ALA A 45 -0.51 15.78 3.82
C ALA A 45 -1.01 14.40 3.36
N LEU A 46 -0.09 13.50 3.03
CA LEU A 46 -0.38 12.20 2.41
C LEU A 46 -0.45 11.04 3.41
N GLY A 47 -1.48 10.21 3.26
CA GLY A 47 -1.66 8.94 3.95
C GLY A 47 -1.91 9.08 5.46
N GLY A 48 -2.01 7.95 6.18
CA GLY A 48 -2.21 7.92 7.64
C GLY A 48 -3.52 8.54 8.13
N LYS A 49 -4.51 8.70 7.24
CA LYS A 49 -5.83 9.28 7.54
C LYS A 49 -6.87 8.22 7.87
N GLN A 50 -6.69 6.99 7.41
CA GLN A 50 -7.60 5.87 7.68
C GLN A 50 -7.11 5.04 8.86
N ASP A 51 -5.80 4.78 8.95
CA ASP A 51 -5.16 4.07 10.06
C ASP A 51 -4.36 5.03 10.95
N ALA A 52 -5.08 5.86 11.71
CA ALA A 52 -4.49 6.83 12.63
C ALA A 52 -3.81 6.20 13.87
N LEU A 53 -4.00 4.89 14.09
CA LEU A 53 -3.36 4.15 15.19
C LEU A 53 -1.88 3.87 14.90
N HIS A 54 -1.55 3.56 13.65
CA HIS A 54 -0.21 3.11 13.27
C HIS A 54 0.52 4.07 12.34
N SER A 55 -0.19 4.99 11.69
CA SER A 55 0.38 5.94 10.74
C SER A 55 -0.14 7.34 10.99
N THR A 56 0.71 8.33 10.72
CA THR A 56 0.33 9.74 10.65
C THR A 56 0.60 10.28 9.26
N PRO A 57 -0.15 11.29 8.80
CA PRO A 57 0.12 11.95 7.53
C PRO A 57 1.57 12.44 7.40
N VAL A 58 2.09 12.43 6.18
CA VAL A 58 3.41 13.00 5.83
C VAL A 58 3.19 14.18 4.90
N GLU A 59 3.72 15.34 5.29
CA GLU A 59 3.72 16.50 4.41
C GLU A 59 4.72 16.29 3.26
N VAL A 60 4.25 16.48 2.03
CA VAL A 60 5.03 16.32 0.81
C VAL A 60 4.76 17.50 -0.11
N THR A 61 5.83 18.20 -0.50
CA THR A 61 5.78 19.20 -1.57
C THR A 61 6.34 18.59 -2.85
N GLY A 62 5.60 18.72 -3.95
CA GLY A 62 6.01 18.13 -5.23
C GLY A 62 5.17 18.57 -6.42
N GLU A 63 5.60 18.12 -7.59
CA GLU A 63 4.90 18.36 -8.86
C GLU A 63 3.89 17.25 -9.13
N VAL A 64 2.66 17.61 -9.50
CA VAL A 64 1.65 16.68 -10.01
C VAL A 64 2.01 16.34 -11.46
N LEU A 65 2.61 15.18 -11.69
CA LEU A 65 2.96 14.77 -13.05
C LEU A 65 1.73 14.38 -13.87
N ARG A 66 0.78 13.69 -13.22
CA ARG A 66 -0.39 13.11 -13.87
C ARG A 66 -1.56 13.06 -12.91
N VAL A 67 -2.75 13.23 -13.47
CA VAL A 67 -4.04 12.95 -12.83
C VAL A 67 -4.87 12.15 -13.82
N LEU A 68 -5.44 11.05 -13.37
CA LEU A 68 -6.11 10.10 -14.22
C LEU A 68 -7.50 9.77 -13.63
N PRO A 69 -8.59 10.03 -14.37
CA PRO A 69 -9.96 9.77 -13.90
C PRO A 69 -10.27 8.25 -13.85
N PRO A 70 -11.32 7.85 -13.12
CA PRO A 70 -11.81 6.48 -13.09
C PRO A 70 -12.58 6.14 -14.38
N THR A 71 -11.89 5.58 -15.36
CA THR A 71 -12.45 5.26 -16.68
C THR A 71 -12.10 3.81 -17.07
N PRO A 72 -13.00 3.06 -17.76
CA PRO A 72 -12.77 1.65 -18.07
C PRO A 72 -11.69 1.40 -19.14
N GLU A 73 -11.23 2.42 -19.86
CA GLU A 73 -10.22 2.33 -20.92
C GLU A 73 -8.78 2.26 -20.39
N ARG A 74 -8.59 2.36 -19.07
CA ARG A 74 -7.27 2.33 -18.42
C ARG A 74 -6.91 0.92 -17.96
N GLU A 75 -5.61 0.69 -17.84
CA GLU A 75 -5.07 -0.51 -17.20
C GLU A 75 -5.44 -0.60 -15.71
N ILE A 76 -5.41 0.54 -15.00
CA ILE A 76 -5.86 0.58 -13.60
C ILE A 76 -7.39 0.49 -13.57
N PRO A 77 -7.99 -0.46 -12.81
CA PRO A 77 -9.43 -0.61 -12.75
C PRO A 77 -10.14 0.67 -12.29
N PRO A 78 -11.30 1.04 -12.87
CA PRO A 78 -12.05 2.23 -12.46
C PRO A 78 -12.54 2.15 -11.00
N SER A 79 -12.60 0.95 -10.41
CA SER A 79 -12.88 0.77 -8.98
C SER A 79 -11.85 1.41 -8.05
N VAL A 80 -10.61 1.65 -8.52
CA VAL A 80 -9.57 2.38 -7.79
C VAL A 80 -9.92 3.87 -7.63
N GLY A 81 -10.76 4.41 -8.50
CA GLY A 81 -11.11 5.83 -8.48
C GLY A 81 -10.09 6.70 -9.21
N TRP A 82 -9.99 7.95 -8.78
CA TRP A 82 -8.95 8.87 -9.23
C TRP A 82 -7.55 8.36 -8.86
N VAL A 83 -6.61 8.59 -9.76
CA VAL A 83 -5.19 8.28 -9.56
C VAL A 83 -4.36 9.51 -9.88
N GLY A 84 -3.48 9.89 -8.96
CA GLY A 84 -2.53 10.98 -9.13
C GLY A 84 -1.09 10.49 -9.03
N VAL A 85 -0.17 11.13 -9.74
CA VAL A 85 1.27 10.91 -9.57
C VAL A 85 1.90 12.21 -9.09
N LEU A 86 2.38 12.22 -7.85
CA LEU A 86 3.12 13.34 -7.25
C LEU A 86 4.61 13.01 -7.24
N GLN A 87 5.45 13.89 -7.75
CA GLN A 87 6.90 13.75 -7.72
C GLN A 87 7.51 14.72 -6.71
N ALA A 88 8.25 14.17 -5.74
CA ALA A 88 9.05 14.92 -4.77
C ALA A 88 10.52 14.50 -4.89
N GLY A 89 11.32 15.28 -5.63
CA GLY A 89 12.67 14.87 -6.00
C GLY A 89 12.65 13.59 -6.83
N ASN A 90 13.36 12.56 -6.38
CA ASN A 90 13.37 11.23 -7.00
C ASN A 90 12.34 10.27 -6.40
N VAL A 91 11.43 10.73 -5.53
CA VAL A 91 10.35 9.90 -4.99
C VAL A 91 9.08 10.16 -5.78
N TYR A 92 8.57 9.12 -6.45
CA TYR A 92 7.33 9.16 -7.23
C TYR A 92 6.23 8.44 -6.47
N ILE A 93 5.18 9.19 -6.16
CA ILE A 93 4.11 8.76 -5.27
C ILE A 93 2.85 8.62 -6.11
N VAL A 94 2.40 7.37 -6.30
CA VAL A 94 1.11 7.08 -6.92
C VAL A 94 0.03 7.15 -5.84
N VAL A 95 -0.74 8.24 -5.85
CA VAL A 95 -1.84 8.48 -4.92
C VAL A 95 -3.12 7.90 -5.51
N LEU A 96 -3.77 7.02 -4.75
CA LEU A 96 -4.99 6.30 -5.16
C LEU A 96 -6.18 6.78 -4.33
N GLU A 97 -7.35 6.95 -4.95
CA GLU A 97 -8.58 7.27 -4.22
C GLU A 97 -9.04 6.10 -3.34
N ARG A 98 -9.00 4.88 -3.88
CA ARG A 98 -9.38 3.64 -3.19
C ARG A 98 -8.31 2.58 -3.35
N LEU A 99 -8.42 1.53 -2.55
CA LEU A 99 -7.52 0.38 -2.64
C LEU A 99 -7.67 -0.27 -4.03
N GLY A 100 -6.55 -0.39 -4.74
CA GLY A 100 -6.50 -1.07 -6.03
C GLY A 100 -6.05 -2.53 -5.96
N PRO A 101 -5.83 -3.18 -7.12
CA PRO A 101 -5.21 -4.51 -7.20
C PRO A 101 -3.81 -4.44 -6.59
N GLY A 102 -3.74 -4.67 -5.28
CA GLY A 102 -2.56 -4.43 -4.44
C GLY A 102 -1.31 -5.12 -4.97
N SER A 103 -0.15 -4.61 -4.60
CA SER A 103 1.19 -4.97 -5.12
C SER A 103 1.41 -5.11 -6.63
N SER A 104 0.40 -5.19 -7.50
CA SER A 104 0.62 -5.40 -8.92
C SER A 104 1.40 -4.24 -9.54
N PRO A 105 2.36 -4.51 -10.45
CA PRO A 105 3.06 -3.45 -11.18
C PRO A 105 2.11 -2.54 -11.98
N ILE A 106 0.88 -2.99 -12.25
CA ILE A 106 -0.14 -2.21 -12.97
C ILE A 106 -0.47 -0.87 -12.31
N LEU A 107 -0.29 -0.77 -10.98
CA LEU A 107 -0.50 0.49 -10.25
C LEU A 107 0.55 1.54 -10.62
N TYR A 108 1.73 1.10 -11.05
CA TYR A 108 2.80 1.99 -11.51
C TYR A 108 2.73 2.19 -13.04
N SER A 109 2.69 1.10 -13.82
CA SER A 109 2.64 1.19 -15.29
C SER A 109 1.40 1.90 -15.78
N GLY A 110 0.22 1.57 -15.24
CA GLY A 110 -1.04 2.23 -15.56
C GLY A 110 -1.20 3.64 -14.99
N ALA A 111 -0.24 4.10 -14.18
CA ALA A 111 -0.06 5.50 -13.78
C ALA A 111 1.00 6.23 -14.64
N GLY A 112 1.55 5.55 -15.66
CA GLY A 112 2.56 6.07 -16.58
C GLY A 112 3.99 6.06 -16.02
N LEU A 113 4.28 5.22 -15.02
CA LEU A 113 5.63 5.01 -14.52
C LEU A 113 6.12 3.63 -14.96
N ASP A 114 7.22 3.54 -15.69
CA ASP A 114 7.82 2.24 -16.01
C ASP A 114 8.46 1.66 -14.73
N PRO A 115 7.96 0.53 -14.20
CA PRO A 115 8.51 -0.08 -12.99
C PRO A 115 9.99 -0.44 -13.08
N LYS A 116 10.55 -0.64 -14.29
CA LYS A 116 11.97 -0.98 -14.49
C LYS A 116 12.92 0.20 -14.28
N GLU A 117 12.42 1.42 -14.35
CA GLU A 117 13.19 2.65 -14.11
C GLU A 117 13.37 2.94 -12.62
N ALA A 118 12.63 2.24 -11.75
CA ALA A 118 12.73 2.43 -10.31
C ALA A 118 13.94 1.68 -9.74
N LYS A 119 14.80 2.39 -9.01
CA LYS A 119 15.83 1.77 -8.19
C LYS A 119 15.23 0.96 -7.04
N ILE A 120 14.18 1.51 -6.42
CA ILE A 120 13.40 0.85 -5.37
C ILE A 120 11.93 1.09 -5.66
N LEU A 121 11.13 0.04 -5.56
CA LEU A 121 9.68 0.11 -5.69
C LEU A 121 9.02 -0.59 -4.50
N ILE A 122 8.01 0.04 -3.90
CA ILE A 122 7.30 -0.52 -2.75
C ILE A 122 6.07 -1.32 -3.21
N ALA A 123 6.17 -2.64 -3.11
CA ALA A 123 5.05 -3.55 -3.34
C ALA A 123 4.31 -3.83 -2.02
N LYS A 124 3.17 -3.17 -1.79
CA LYS A 124 2.35 -3.38 -0.58
C LYS A 124 1.51 -4.67 -0.71
N SER A 125 2.04 -5.80 -0.24
CA SER A 125 1.34 -7.11 -0.20
C SER A 125 1.97 -8.09 0.77
N VAL A 126 1.18 -9.06 1.23
CA VAL A 126 1.58 -10.12 2.16
C VAL A 126 1.80 -11.48 1.49
N VAL A 127 1.38 -11.67 0.23
CA VAL A 127 1.40 -13.00 -0.41
C VAL A 127 1.88 -13.01 -1.86
N ASP A 128 1.31 -12.17 -2.74
CA ASP A 128 1.35 -12.44 -4.19
C ASP A 128 1.95 -11.32 -5.05
N PHE A 129 3.01 -10.66 -4.56
CA PHE A 129 3.66 -9.61 -5.34
C PHE A 129 4.72 -10.15 -6.31
N ARG A 130 5.37 -11.27 -5.99
CA ARG A 130 6.56 -11.74 -6.72
C ARG A 130 6.27 -12.09 -8.17
N GLU A 131 5.13 -12.71 -8.45
CA GLU A 131 4.79 -13.11 -9.81
C GLU A 131 4.61 -11.88 -10.71
N GLY A 132 3.94 -10.84 -10.22
CA GLY A 132 3.76 -9.59 -10.95
C GLY A 132 5.07 -8.86 -11.29
N TYR A 133 6.07 -8.95 -10.41
CA TYR A 133 7.38 -8.29 -10.64
C TYR A 133 8.44 -9.20 -11.27
N LYS A 134 8.08 -10.42 -11.69
CA LYS A 134 9.00 -11.31 -12.36
C LYS A 134 9.51 -10.68 -13.66
N GLY A 135 10.83 -10.58 -13.81
CA GLY A 135 11.44 -9.89 -14.96
C GLY A 135 11.41 -8.35 -14.90
N ILE A 136 10.95 -7.79 -13.78
CA ILE A 136 11.07 -6.36 -13.44
C ILE A 136 12.08 -6.20 -12.30
N ALA A 137 11.89 -6.92 -11.20
CA ALA A 137 12.74 -6.81 -10.01
C ALA A 137 13.94 -7.78 -10.06
N GLU A 138 15.13 -7.27 -9.75
CA GLU A 138 16.34 -8.08 -9.58
C GLU A 138 16.39 -8.79 -8.22
N ALA A 139 15.79 -8.17 -7.20
CA ALA A 139 15.75 -8.71 -5.84
C ALA A 139 14.46 -8.33 -5.13
N PHE A 140 14.05 -9.19 -4.18
CA PHE A 140 12.90 -8.95 -3.31
C PHE A 140 13.37 -8.81 -1.87
N LEU A 141 13.23 -7.61 -1.31
CA LEU A 141 13.50 -7.33 0.09
C LEU A 141 12.17 -7.31 0.85
N LEU A 142 12.01 -8.25 1.78
CA LEU A 142 10.85 -8.29 2.66
C LEU A 142 11.08 -7.33 3.83
N GLY A 143 10.31 -6.25 3.86
CA GLY A 143 10.33 -5.29 4.95
C GLY A 143 9.03 -5.31 5.75
N GLU A 144 9.14 -5.12 7.06
CA GLU A 144 8.01 -4.95 7.97
C GLU A 144 7.88 -3.49 8.37
N ALA A 145 6.65 -3.00 8.45
CA ALA A 145 6.32 -1.69 8.99
C ALA A 145 5.07 -1.79 9.87
N PRO A 146 4.93 -0.95 10.91
CA PRO A 146 3.71 -0.92 11.72
C PRO A 146 2.46 -0.66 10.86
N GLY A 147 1.37 -1.36 11.19
CA GLY A 147 0.09 -1.23 10.50
C GLY A 147 -0.88 -2.35 10.83
N LEU A 148 -2.06 -2.31 10.23
CA LEU A 148 -3.16 -3.26 10.45
C LEU A 148 -2.92 -4.71 9.96
N ALA A 149 -1.84 -4.96 9.23
CA ALA A 149 -1.52 -6.28 8.69
C ALA A 149 -0.07 -6.69 9.00
N PRO A 150 0.32 -6.78 10.29
CA PRO A 150 1.66 -7.21 10.64
C PRO A 150 1.86 -8.70 10.33
N SER A 151 3.08 -9.07 9.99
CA SER A 151 3.48 -10.47 9.84
C SER A 151 3.53 -11.19 11.19
N ASN A 152 3.94 -10.48 12.25
CA ASN A 152 3.97 -11.00 13.61
C ASN A 152 2.61 -10.84 14.28
N LEU A 153 1.81 -11.91 14.31
CA LEU A 153 0.50 -11.91 14.98
C LEU A 153 0.59 -11.57 16.47
N ARG A 154 1.71 -11.86 17.15
CA ARG A 154 1.87 -11.53 18.58
C ARG A 154 1.98 -10.02 18.85
N SER A 155 2.22 -9.21 17.82
CA SER A 155 2.28 -7.75 17.94
C SER A 155 0.91 -7.09 18.14
N LEU A 156 -0.19 -7.80 17.88
CA LEU A 156 -1.55 -7.30 18.02
C LEU A 156 -2.15 -7.67 19.38
N GLU A 157 -3.00 -6.79 19.91
CA GLU A 157 -3.75 -7.04 21.14
C GLU A 157 -5.02 -7.87 20.85
N TRP A 158 -4.91 -9.20 20.97
CA TRP A 158 -6.02 -10.11 20.73
C TRP A 158 -6.89 -10.31 21.97
N THR A 159 -8.08 -9.70 21.97
CA THR A 159 -9.02 -9.76 23.11
C THR A 159 -10.22 -10.70 22.91
N ARG A 160 -10.52 -11.11 21.67
CA ARG A 160 -11.74 -11.91 21.34
C ARG A 160 -11.46 -13.16 20.49
N VAL A 161 -10.31 -13.78 20.71
CA VAL A 161 -9.93 -15.05 20.05
C VAL A 161 -10.14 -16.23 21.00
N PRO A 162 -10.46 -17.43 20.49
CA PRO A 162 -10.43 -18.62 21.32
C PRO A 162 -9.02 -18.84 21.87
N ARG A 163 -8.93 -19.36 23.10
CA ARG A 163 -7.68 -19.67 23.79
C ARG A 163 -7.78 -21.10 24.37
N PRO A 164 -6.72 -21.92 24.30
CA PRO A 164 -5.40 -21.62 23.75
C PRO A 164 -5.40 -21.63 22.20
N LEU A 165 -4.60 -20.75 21.58
CA LEU A 165 -4.47 -20.62 20.13
C LEU A 165 -3.00 -20.40 19.74
N PHE A 166 -2.44 -21.32 18.98
CA PHE A 166 -1.11 -21.13 18.38
C PHE A 166 -1.22 -20.09 17.23
N PRO A 167 -0.29 -19.13 17.09
CA PRO A 167 0.94 -18.95 17.85
C PRO A 167 0.83 -17.98 19.04
N LEU A 168 -0.37 -17.59 19.49
CA LEU A 168 -0.53 -16.63 20.57
C LEU A 168 -0.27 -17.24 21.96
N ASP A 169 -0.58 -18.52 22.12
CA ASP A 169 -0.30 -19.34 23.30
C ASP A 169 0.69 -20.45 22.90
N GLU A 170 1.71 -20.70 23.72
CA GLU A 170 2.74 -21.70 23.42
C GLU A 170 2.26 -23.13 23.74
N GLU A 171 1.47 -23.28 24.79
CA GLU A 171 0.91 -24.57 25.21
C GLU A 171 -0.45 -24.81 24.55
N VAL A 172 -0.43 -25.30 23.31
CA VAL A 172 -1.62 -25.65 22.55
C VAL A 172 -1.62 -27.15 22.29
N ALA A 173 -2.50 -27.89 22.96
CA ALA A 173 -2.77 -29.28 22.64
C ALA A 173 -3.69 -29.34 21.40
N TRP A 174 -3.14 -29.73 20.25
CA TRP A 174 -3.90 -29.90 19.01
C TRP A 174 -3.95 -31.37 18.61
N ASN A 175 -5.16 -31.87 18.34
CA ASN A 175 -5.41 -33.23 17.86
C ASN A 175 -6.28 -33.16 16.60
N ALA A 176 -5.73 -33.61 15.47
CA ALA A 176 -6.40 -33.61 14.18
C ALA A 176 -7.74 -34.38 14.19
N TRP A 177 -7.83 -35.43 15.01
CA TRP A 177 -8.99 -36.34 15.06
C TRP A 177 -10.14 -35.81 15.91
N GLU A 178 -9.84 -34.86 16.80
CA GLU A 178 -10.81 -34.23 17.70
C GLU A 178 -11.12 -32.79 17.29
N ALA A 179 -10.45 -32.28 16.26
CA ALA A 179 -10.62 -30.92 15.79
C ALA A 179 -12.08 -30.69 15.35
N PRO A 180 -12.84 -29.79 16.02
CA PRO A 180 -14.18 -29.47 15.57
C PRO A 180 -14.10 -28.85 14.19
N VAL A 181 -14.75 -29.48 13.20
CA VAL A 181 -14.85 -28.91 11.86
C VAL A 181 -15.67 -27.64 11.93
N TYR A 182 -14.99 -26.49 11.86
CA TYR A 182 -15.66 -25.20 11.83
C TYR A 182 -16.50 -25.10 10.55
N ARG A 183 -17.82 -25.24 10.70
CA ARG A 183 -18.76 -24.97 9.62
C ARG A 183 -19.09 -23.49 9.68
N SER A 184 -18.62 -22.72 8.70
CA SER A 184 -19.03 -21.33 8.57
C SER A 184 -20.55 -21.28 8.45
N ARG A 185 -21.25 -20.73 9.44
CA ARG A 185 -22.66 -20.39 9.28
C ARG A 185 -22.70 -19.29 8.23
N ARG A 186 -23.23 -19.57 7.03
CA ARG A 186 -23.63 -18.48 6.13
C ARG A 186 -24.57 -17.60 6.94
N ARG A 187 -24.18 -16.35 7.20
CA ARG A 187 -25.14 -15.38 7.74
C ARG A 187 -26.24 -15.20 6.67
N PRO A 188 -27.53 -15.21 7.06
CA PRO A 188 -28.62 -14.90 6.14
C PRO A 188 -28.50 -13.47 5.59
#